data_AF-Q892A6-F1
#
_entry.id   AF-Q892A6-F1
#
_cell.length_a   1.000
_cell.length_b   1.000
_cell.length_c   1.000
_cell.angle_alpha   90.00
_cell.angle_beta   90.00
_cell.angle_gamma   90.00
#
_symmetry.space_group_name_H-M   'P 1'
#
loop_
_entity.id
_entity.type
_entity.pdbx_description
1 polymer ?
#
loop_
_entity_poly.entity_id
_entity_poly.type
_entity_poly.pdbx_seq_one_letter_code
_entity_poly.pdbx_strand_id
1 'polypeptide(L)'
;MVNEYTLHDPFLMKGMDEALKRIIKAVNKREKIVVYGCYDLDGIAAVSVLFLVLKYLNADVEYFISDGCKDNFEINSDIVKNHVKFLGTNLMITAGCGSNSYDQIELCKKLGIDVIITDYHKCRDEVPNTLMINPNQKDCTYPFKELTSSGVVYKLVQAISCYYQMKCVHKYLDLIMLGVSSTKPPYVGENKFIVEQGLYHINFTNNYGLKALAKVNKEKKITFKNINMILEDLMPSSNSPRVLDNSRITVELFTTSNIDRAEQIVKYLKKEKKLIKLCIK
;
A
#
# COMPACT_ATOMS: atom_id res chain seq x y z
N MET A 1 -3.95 -0.34 -27.89
CA MET A 1 -3.45 0.93 -27.35
C MET A 1 -4.39 1.32 -26.23
N VAL A 2 -3.94 1.23 -24.98
CA VAL A 2 -4.75 1.58 -23.82
C VAL A 2 -4.64 3.09 -23.68
N ASN A 3 -5.76 3.79 -23.84
CA ASN A 3 -5.81 5.25 -23.75
C ASN A 3 -5.45 5.69 -22.33
N GLU A 4 -4.43 6.56 -22.19
CA GLU A 4 -4.04 7.22 -20.92
C GLU A 4 -5.19 8.00 -20.26
N TYR A 5 -6.31 8.23 -20.97
CA TYR A 5 -7.53 8.91 -20.51
C TYR A 5 -8.36 8.16 -19.46
N THR A 6 -7.86 7.10 -18.82
CA THR A 6 -8.64 6.32 -17.82
C THR A 6 -8.28 6.61 -16.36
N LEU A 7 -7.13 7.23 -16.10
CA LEU A 7 -6.75 7.69 -14.76
C LEU A 7 -7.00 9.18 -14.63
N HIS A 8 -7.58 9.62 -13.52
CA HIS A 8 -7.78 11.05 -13.26
C HIS A 8 -6.46 11.71 -12.84
N ASP A 9 -6.37 13.03 -12.98
CA ASP A 9 -5.24 13.77 -12.45
C ASP A 9 -5.16 13.60 -10.92
N PRO A 10 -4.04 13.11 -10.33
CA PRO A 10 -3.90 12.96 -8.88
C PRO A 10 -4.08 14.29 -8.13
N PHE A 11 -3.79 15.44 -8.74
CA PHE A 11 -3.92 16.76 -8.11
C PHE A 11 -5.38 17.22 -7.94
N LEU A 12 -6.34 16.53 -8.56
CA LEU A 12 -7.77 16.71 -8.25
C LEU A 12 -8.15 16.16 -6.87
N MET A 13 -7.28 15.34 -6.25
CA MET A 13 -7.52 14.82 -4.91
C MET A 13 -7.11 15.86 -3.88
N LYS A 14 -8.09 16.32 -3.09
CA LYS A 14 -7.87 17.29 -2.01
C LYS A 14 -6.72 16.82 -1.11
N GLY A 15 -5.79 17.74 -0.82
CA GLY A 15 -4.61 17.50 0.00
C GLY A 15 -3.39 16.97 -0.75
N MET A 16 -3.50 16.58 -2.02
CA MET A 16 -2.39 16.01 -2.80
C MET A 16 -1.18 16.95 -2.91
N ASP A 17 -1.40 18.23 -3.26
CA ASP A 17 -0.32 19.22 -3.40
C ASP A 17 0.47 19.42 -2.10
N GLU A 18 -0.23 19.62 -0.98
CA GLU A 18 0.41 19.88 0.31
C GLU A 18 1.10 18.64 0.88
N ALA A 19 0.51 17.45 0.69
CA ALA A 19 1.15 16.19 1.02
C ALA A 19 2.43 15.97 0.20
N LEU A 20 2.39 16.23 -1.12
CA LEU A 20 3.55 16.14 -1.99
C LEU A 20 4.67 17.07 -1.52
N LYS A 21 4.38 18.35 -1.25
CA LYS A 21 5.35 19.32 -0.71
C LYS A 21 5.98 18.83 0.60
N ARG A 22 5.17 18.26 1.51
CA ARG A 22 5.65 17.73 2.79
C ARG A 22 6.56 16.52 2.62
N ILE A 23 6.26 15.63 1.67
CA ILE A 23 7.08 14.46 1.33
C ILE A 23 8.41 14.93 0.71
N ILE A 24 8.38 15.86 -0.25
CA ILE A 24 9.59 16.42 -0.86
C ILE A 24 10.50 17.03 0.20
N LYS A 25 9.93 17.79 1.14
CA LYS A 25 10.67 18.33 2.29
C LYS A 25 11.33 17.22 3.11
N ALA A 26 10.60 16.14 3.43
CA ALA A 26 11.15 15.02 4.20
C ALA A 26 12.34 14.37 3.48
N VAL A 27 12.18 14.08 2.19
CA VAL A 27 13.23 13.48 1.35
C VAL A 27 14.47 14.38 1.31
N ASN A 28 14.30 15.66 1.00
CA ASN A 28 15.42 16.61 0.87
C ASN A 28 16.15 16.84 2.19
N LYS A 29 15.42 16.83 3.32
CA LYS A 29 16.01 17.02 4.65
C LYS A 29 16.51 15.73 5.30
N ARG A 30 16.39 14.58 4.61
CA ARG A 30 16.68 13.25 5.17
C ARG A 30 15.96 12.99 6.50
N GLU A 31 14.73 13.49 6.59
CA GLU A 31 13.83 13.19 7.70
C GLU A 31 13.46 11.70 7.66
N LYS A 32 13.34 11.07 8.83
CA LYS A 32 12.89 9.68 8.94
C LYS A 32 11.42 9.58 8.57
N ILE A 33 11.12 8.83 7.51
CA ILE A 33 9.77 8.55 7.04
C ILE A 33 9.35 7.14 7.49
N VAL A 34 8.17 7.00 8.07
CA VAL A 34 7.55 5.69 8.34
C VAL A 34 6.27 5.55 7.54
N VAL A 35 6.21 4.53 6.69
CA VAL A 35 4.98 4.13 5.99
C VAL A 35 4.19 3.19 6.90
N TYR A 36 3.03 3.63 7.39
CA TYR A 36 2.18 2.88 8.30
C TYR A 36 0.98 2.29 7.55
N GLY A 37 0.79 0.97 7.55
CA GLY A 37 -0.33 0.34 6.84
C GLY A 37 -0.93 -0.86 7.56
N CYS A 38 -2.02 -1.37 6.98
CA CYS A 38 -2.77 -2.52 7.48
C CYS A 38 -2.19 -3.85 6.96
N TYR A 39 -2.54 -4.94 7.65
CA TYR A 39 -2.06 -6.29 7.36
C TYR A 39 -2.80 -7.00 6.20
N ASP A 40 -3.87 -6.40 5.66
CA ASP A 40 -4.51 -6.93 4.46
C ASP A 40 -3.65 -6.72 3.21
N LEU A 41 -3.96 -7.45 2.12
CA LEU A 41 -3.12 -7.45 0.92
C LEU A 41 -3.14 -6.10 0.18
N ASP A 42 -4.21 -5.31 0.31
CA ASP A 42 -4.30 -3.98 -0.28
C ASP A 42 -3.39 -2.98 0.46
N GLY A 43 -3.44 -2.98 1.79
CA GLY A 43 -2.50 -2.25 2.65
C GLY A 43 -1.05 -2.67 2.43
N ILE A 44 -0.77 -3.97 2.33
CA ILE A 44 0.59 -4.48 2.05
C ILE A 44 1.09 -4.00 0.69
N ALA A 45 0.27 -4.06 -0.36
CA ALA A 45 0.64 -3.57 -1.68
C ALA A 45 0.91 -2.06 -1.67
N ALA A 46 0.04 -1.29 -1.00
CA ALA A 46 0.18 0.15 -0.81
C ALA A 46 1.50 0.50 -0.11
N VAL A 47 1.77 -0.13 1.04
CA VAL A 47 3.02 0.05 1.81
C VAL A 47 4.23 -0.29 0.97
N SER A 48 4.21 -1.44 0.28
CA SER A 48 5.34 -1.93 -0.51
C SER A 48 5.69 -0.99 -1.65
N VAL A 49 4.69 -0.49 -2.38
CA VAL A 49 4.90 0.42 -3.50
C VAL A 49 5.41 1.78 -3.03
N LEU A 50 4.81 2.36 -1.98
CA LEU A 50 5.27 3.64 -1.44
C LEU A 50 6.70 3.53 -0.88
N PHE A 51 6.99 2.43 -0.17
CA PHE A 51 8.34 2.14 0.34
C PHE A 51 9.37 2.04 -0.79
N LEU A 52 9.07 1.31 -1.87
CA LEU A 52 9.96 1.19 -3.03
C LEU A 52 10.21 2.54 -3.71
N VAL A 53 9.18 3.37 -3.85
CA VAL A 53 9.31 4.70 -4.46
C VAL A 53 10.15 5.62 -3.58
N LEU A 54 9.91 5.65 -2.27
CA LEU A 54 10.70 6.46 -1.33
C LEU A 54 12.15 5.98 -1.24
N LYS A 55 12.40 4.67 -1.23
CA LYS A 55 13.77 4.11 -1.33
C LYS A 55 14.46 4.49 -2.64
N TYR A 56 13.74 4.45 -3.77
CA TYR A 56 14.28 4.89 -5.06
C TYR A 56 14.71 6.37 -5.05
N LEU A 57 14.01 7.20 -4.28
CA LEU A 57 14.35 8.61 -4.06
C LEU A 57 15.42 8.83 -2.97
N ASN A 58 16.07 7.77 -2.48
CA ASN A 58 17.05 7.78 -1.40
C ASN A 58 16.53 8.38 -0.07
N ALA A 59 15.23 8.27 0.20
CA ALA A 59 14.66 8.67 1.49
C ALA A 59 15.13 7.73 2.62
N ASP A 60 15.29 8.28 3.83
CA ASP A 60 15.42 7.47 5.03
C ASP A 60 14.02 6.97 5.43
N VAL A 61 13.62 5.85 4.83
CA VAL A 61 12.29 5.27 4.99
C VAL A 61 12.32 3.89 5.64
N GLU A 62 11.39 3.69 6.56
CA GLU A 62 10.98 2.42 7.16
C GLU A 62 9.48 2.21 6.95
N TYR A 63 8.99 1.01 7.26
CA TYR A 63 7.55 0.74 7.25
C TYR A 63 7.11 0.03 8.53
N PHE A 64 5.82 0.15 8.84
CA PHE A 64 5.18 -0.56 9.93
C PHE A 64 3.83 -1.14 9.46
N ILE A 65 3.63 -2.43 9.67
CA ILE A 65 2.35 -3.11 9.44
C ILE A 65 1.65 -3.33 10.76
N SER A 66 0.44 -2.79 10.88
CA SER A 66 -0.40 -2.80 12.07
C SER A 66 -1.48 -3.88 12.03
N ASP A 67 -1.78 -4.48 13.18
CA ASP A 67 -2.97 -5.31 13.42
C ASP A 67 -4.23 -4.47 13.69
N GLY A 68 -4.06 -3.20 14.06
CA GLY A 68 -5.09 -2.31 14.60
C GLY A 68 -6.12 -1.79 13.60
N CYS A 69 -6.09 -2.22 12.34
CA CYS A 69 -7.09 -1.79 11.37
C CYS A 69 -8.43 -2.54 11.48
N LYS A 70 -8.56 -3.52 12.40
CA LYS A 70 -9.68 -4.48 12.45
C LYS A 70 -11.07 -3.86 12.65
N ASP A 71 -11.22 -2.86 13.52
CA ASP A 71 -12.57 -2.44 13.93
C ASP A 71 -12.99 -1.07 13.34
N ASN A 72 -12.05 -0.17 13.04
CA ASN A 72 -12.37 1.18 12.55
C ASN A 72 -11.34 1.80 11.57
N PHE A 73 -10.33 1.06 11.13
CA PHE A 73 -9.22 1.61 10.31
C PHE A 73 -8.57 2.84 10.93
N GLU A 74 -8.48 2.86 12.26
CA GLU A 74 -7.81 3.91 13.01
C GLU A 74 -6.34 3.57 13.26
N ILE A 75 -5.51 4.59 13.44
CA ILE A 75 -4.13 4.45 13.89
C ILE A 75 -4.13 3.89 15.33
N ASN A 76 -3.20 3.00 15.65
CA ASN A 76 -3.07 2.47 17.01
C ASN A 76 -2.10 3.34 17.84
N SER A 77 -2.60 3.96 18.90
CA SER A 77 -1.82 4.82 19.80
C SER A 77 -0.64 4.12 20.46
N ASP A 78 -0.79 2.85 20.84
CA ASP A 78 0.29 2.09 21.48
C ASP A 78 1.39 1.78 20.47
N ILE A 79 1.02 1.50 19.21
CA ILE A 79 2.00 1.32 18.14
C ILE A 79 2.75 2.62 17.86
N VAL A 80 2.06 3.76 17.86
CA VAL A 80 2.71 5.06 17.70
C VAL A 80 3.74 5.29 18.81
N LYS A 81 3.36 5.07 20.08
CA LYS A 81 4.23 5.29 21.24
C LYS A 81 5.40 4.30 21.30
N ASN A 82 5.13 3.01 21.06
CA ASN A 82 6.05 1.91 21.35
C ASN A 82 6.87 1.44 20.15
N HIS A 83 6.50 1.85 18.93
CA HIS A 83 7.22 1.47 17.73
C HIS A 83 7.56 2.67 16.85
N VAL A 84 6.55 3.41 16.34
CA VAL A 84 6.78 4.47 15.36
C VAL A 84 7.69 5.56 15.93
N LYS A 85 7.46 6.00 17.17
CA LYS A 85 8.33 6.99 17.83
C LYS A 85 9.78 6.50 17.96
N PHE A 86 9.99 5.24 18.32
CA PHE A 86 11.31 4.66 18.54
C PHE A 86 12.13 4.48 17.25
N LEU A 87 11.48 4.49 16.08
CA LEU A 87 12.17 4.55 14.79
C LEU A 87 12.80 5.93 14.51
N GLY A 88 12.57 6.94 15.36
CA GLY A 88 13.03 8.32 15.13
C GLY A 88 12.18 9.08 14.12
N THR A 89 10.94 8.65 13.93
CA THR A 89 10.04 9.15 12.88
C THR A 89 9.83 10.66 12.96
N ASN A 90 10.05 11.35 11.84
CA ASN A 90 9.68 12.75 11.66
C ASN A 90 8.36 12.87 10.88
N LEU A 91 8.16 12.00 9.89
CA LEU A 91 6.96 11.97 9.05
C LEU A 91 6.40 10.55 8.99
N MET A 92 5.15 10.39 9.42
CA MET A 92 4.39 9.17 9.20
C MET A 92 3.45 9.35 8.00
N ILE A 93 3.45 8.40 7.07
CA ILE A 93 2.51 8.37 5.94
C ILE A 93 1.66 7.11 6.11
N THR A 94 0.36 7.26 6.34
CA THR A 94 -0.53 6.10 6.44
C THR A 94 -0.89 5.54 5.08
N ALA A 95 -1.30 4.28 5.01
CA ALA A 95 -1.74 3.58 3.80
C ALA A 95 -2.99 2.72 4.10
N GLY A 96 -4.17 3.29 3.87
CA GLY A 96 -5.47 2.65 4.03
C GLY A 96 -6.09 2.79 5.41
N CYS A 97 -5.64 3.78 6.19
CA CYS A 97 -6.17 4.05 7.52
C CYS A 97 -5.92 5.49 7.95
N GLY A 98 -6.58 5.93 9.01
CA GLY A 98 -6.27 7.17 9.72
C GLY A 98 -7.25 8.31 9.49
N SER A 99 -8.16 8.24 8.50
CA SER A 99 -9.11 9.34 8.23
C SER A 99 -10.00 9.71 9.42
N ASN A 100 -10.23 8.77 10.33
CA ASN A 100 -11.06 8.96 11.53
C ASN A 100 -10.24 8.96 12.84
N SER A 101 -8.92 9.09 12.78
CA SER A 101 -8.01 8.93 13.94
C SER A 101 -7.68 10.24 14.66
N TYR A 102 -8.69 10.96 15.15
CA TYR A 102 -8.50 12.29 15.73
C TYR A 102 -7.48 12.29 16.88
N ASP A 103 -7.71 11.47 17.91
CA ASP A 103 -6.86 11.41 19.11
C ASP A 103 -5.44 10.95 18.79
N GLN A 104 -5.29 10.04 17.84
CA GLN A 104 -3.99 9.47 17.48
C GLN A 104 -3.17 10.44 16.64
N ILE A 105 -3.81 11.29 15.83
CA ILE A 105 -3.14 12.39 15.14
C ILE A 105 -2.68 13.46 16.13
N GLU A 106 -3.52 13.81 17.12
CA GLU A 106 -3.10 14.73 18.20
C GLU A 106 -1.96 14.15 19.04
N LEU A 107 -1.96 12.84 19.30
CA LEU A 107 -0.84 12.14 19.91
C LEU A 107 0.43 12.25 19.06
N CYS A 108 0.36 12.02 17.74
CA CYS A 108 1.52 12.17 16.85
C CYS A 108 2.10 13.58 16.91
N LYS A 109 1.25 14.62 16.87
CA LYS A 109 1.67 16.02 17.01
C LYS A 109 2.39 16.27 18.32
N LYS A 110 1.85 15.79 19.45
CA LYS A 110 2.50 15.89 20.78
C LYS A 110 3.86 15.20 20.83
N LEU A 111 4.06 14.17 20.01
CA LEU A 111 5.31 13.44 19.88
C LEU A 111 6.27 14.03 18.84
N GLY A 112 5.91 15.14 18.18
CA GLY A 112 6.72 15.77 17.13
C GLY A 112 6.73 15.00 15.81
N ILE A 113 5.70 14.19 15.56
CA ILE A 113 5.54 13.38 14.35
C ILE A 113 4.50 14.04 13.45
N ASP A 114 4.91 14.50 12.27
CA ASP A 114 3.98 14.94 11.23
C ASP A 114 3.27 13.73 10.61
N VAL A 115 2.01 13.89 10.21
CA VAL A 115 1.24 12.80 9.61
C VAL A 115 0.59 13.22 8.30
N ILE A 116 0.81 12.41 7.27
CA ILE A 116 0.01 12.42 6.04
C ILE A 116 -0.87 11.19 6.04
N ILE A 117 -2.18 11.41 6.00
CA ILE A 117 -3.14 10.33 5.88
C ILE A 117 -3.30 9.98 4.40
N THR A 118 -3.11 8.72 4.02
CA THR A 118 -3.64 8.20 2.75
C THR A 118 -4.65 7.10 3.06
N ASP A 119 -5.89 7.32 2.65
CA ASP A 119 -7.03 6.50 3.04
C ASP A 119 -8.13 6.59 1.97
N TYR A 120 -9.09 5.69 2.02
CA TYR A 120 -10.24 5.65 1.11
C TYR A 120 -11.57 5.43 1.84
N HIS A 121 -11.54 5.16 3.15
CA HIS A 121 -12.75 4.97 3.93
C HIS A 121 -13.60 6.24 4.01
N LYS A 122 -14.89 6.07 4.31
CA LYS A 122 -15.78 7.20 4.59
C LYS A 122 -15.26 7.95 5.82
N CYS A 123 -15.18 9.27 5.69
CA CYS A 123 -14.85 10.16 6.78
C CYS A 123 -16.08 10.41 7.66
N ARG A 124 -15.88 10.50 8.98
CA ARG A 124 -16.85 11.07 9.91
C ARG A 124 -16.96 12.60 9.68
N ASP A 125 -17.97 13.23 10.27
CA ASP A 125 -18.19 14.69 10.14
C ASP A 125 -17.01 15.49 10.70
N GLU A 126 -16.46 15.02 11.81
CA GLU A 126 -15.23 15.53 12.40
C GLU A 126 -14.03 14.67 11.96
N VAL A 127 -13.08 15.31 11.28
CA VAL A 127 -11.84 14.68 10.81
C VAL A 127 -10.63 15.33 11.48
N PRO A 128 -9.49 14.60 11.60
CA PRO A 128 -8.27 15.17 12.16
C PRO A 128 -7.78 16.37 11.34
N ASN A 129 -7.34 17.44 12.02
CA ASN A 129 -6.69 18.57 11.36
C ASN A 129 -5.25 18.20 10.97
N THR A 130 -5.09 17.49 9.85
CA THR A 130 -3.81 17.05 9.28
C THR A 130 -3.91 16.90 7.77
N LEU A 131 -2.76 16.73 7.10
CA LEU A 131 -2.73 16.47 5.66
C LEU A 131 -3.40 15.13 5.36
N MET A 132 -4.40 15.14 4.47
CA MET A 132 -5.18 13.96 4.13
C MET A 132 -5.38 13.85 2.61
N ILE A 133 -5.07 12.69 2.08
CA ILE A 133 -5.35 12.25 0.72
C ILE A 133 -6.39 11.13 0.83
N ASN A 134 -7.66 11.51 0.67
CA ASN A 134 -8.78 10.58 0.64
C ASN A 134 -9.84 11.08 -0.37
N PRO A 135 -10.28 10.27 -1.34
CA PRO A 135 -11.33 10.68 -2.27
C PRO A 135 -12.67 10.92 -1.58
N ASN A 136 -12.94 10.29 -0.44
CA ASN A 136 -14.19 10.36 0.31
C ASN A 136 -14.22 11.42 1.42
N GLN A 137 -13.16 12.24 1.55
CA GLN A 137 -13.18 13.39 2.47
C GLN A 137 -14.11 14.50 1.96
N LYS A 138 -14.65 15.29 2.89
CA LYS A 138 -15.51 16.44 2.58
C LYS A 138 -14.82 17.43 1.63
N ASP A 139 -15.58 17.91 0.65
CA ASP A 139 -15.15 18.85 -0.40
C ASP A 139 -14.05 18.34 -1.35
N CYS A 140 -13.79 17.02 -1.39
CA CYS A 140 -12.86 16.45 -2.35
C CYS A 140 -13.55 16.26 -3.72
N THR A 141 -13.06 16.96 -4.74
CA THR A 141 -13.61 16.93 -6.11
C THR A 141 -13.11 15.76 -6.95
N TYR A 142 -12.25 14.90 -6.40
CA TYR A 142 -11.70 13.75 -7.11
C TYR A 142 -12.83 12.86 -7.70
N PRO A 143 -12.88 12.59 -9.01
CA PRO A 143 -14.08 12.05 -9.64
C PRO A 143 -14.41 10.60 -9.26
N PHE A 144 -13.39 9.78 -8.95
CA PHE A 144 -13.57 8.35 -8.72
C PHE A 144 -13.42 8.00 -7.22
N LYS A 145 -14.55 7.66 -6.58
CA LYS A 145 -14.63 7.44 -5.12
C LYS A 145 -14.37 6.00 -4.67
N GLU A 146 -14.31 5.08 -5.62
CA GLU A 146 -14.19 3.63 -5.39
C GLU A 146 -12.73 3.16 -5.34
N LEU A 147 -11.75 4.07 -5.22
CA LEU A 147 -10.35 3.68 -5.06
C LEU A 147 -10.17 2.86 -3.77
N THR A 148 -9.24 1.91 -3.81
CA THR A 148 -8.79 1.16 -2.63
C THR A 148 -7.58 1.84 -1.99
N SER A 149 -7.04 1.30 -0.90
CA SER A 149 -5.82 1.81 -0.24
C SER A 149 -4.65 1.89 -1.22
N SER A 150 -4.36 0.80 -1.93
CA SER A 150 -3.30 0.79 -2.94
C SER A 150 -3.62 1.70 -4.12
N GLY A 151 -4.90 1.85 -4.50
CA GLY A 151 -5.34 2.81 -5.50
C GLY A 151 -5.00 4.25 -5.13
N VAL A 152 -5.33 4.68 -3.91
CA VAL A 152 -5.00 6.03 -3.39
C VAL A 152 -3.50 6.24 -3.30
N VAL A 153 -2.75 5.27 -2.78
CA VAL A 153 -1.28 5.35 -2.74
C VAL A 153 -0.69 5.42 -4.15
N TYR A 154 -1.26 4.73 -5.13
CA TYR A 154 -0.82 4.84 -6.51
C TYR A 154 -1.02 6.26 -7.05
N LYS A 155 -2.12 6.95 -6.72
CA LYS A 155 -2.30 8.38 -7.06
C LYS A 155 -1.21 9.25 -6.45
N LEU A 156 -0.87 9.04 -5.18
CA LEU A 156 0.22 9.76 -4.53
C LEU A 156 1.56 9.48 -5.24
N VAL A 157 1.82 8.23 -5.59
CA VAL A 157 3.02 7.83 -6.35
C VAL A 157 3.05 8.47 -7.75
N GLN A 158 1.91 8.65 -8.41
CA GLN A 158 1.83 9.41 -9.66
C GLN A 158 2.20 10.89 -9.46
N ALA A 159 1.72 11.53 -8.39
CA ALA A 159 2.09 12.91 -8.07
C ALA A 159 3.59 13.06 -7.78
N ILE A 160 4.16 12.15 -6.99
CA ILE A 160 5.61 12.08 -6.73
C ILE A 160 6.38 11.86 -8.04
N SER A 161 5.92 10.92 -8.87
CA SER A 161 6.52 10.62 -10.17
C SER A 161 6.51 11.82 -11.11
N CYS A 162 5.43 12.61 -11.11
CA CYS A 162 5.32 13.82 -11.91
C CYS A 162 6.38 14.84 -11.48
N TYR A 163 6.50 15.09 -10.17
CA TYR A 163 7.48 16.03 -9.62
C TYR A 163 8.92 15.63 -9.90
N TYR A 164 9.27 14.36 -9.67
CA TYR A 164 10.63 13.84 -9.89
C TYR A 164 10.89 13.36 -11.33
N GLN A 165 9.94 13.55 -12.25
CA GLN A 165 10.01 13.14 -13.66
C GLN A 165 10.41 11.66 -13.85
N MET A 166 9.84 10.78 -13.03
CA MET A 166 10.15 9.35 -13.08
C MET A 166 9.54 8.72 -14.36
N LYS A 167 10.34 7.95 -15.11
CA LYS A 167 9.95 7.43 -16.44
C LYS A 167 9.06 6.16 -16.42
N CYS A 168 9.03 5.43 -15.30
CA CYS A 168 8.44 4.08 -15.27
C CYS A 168 7.52 3.86 -14.06
N VAL A 169 6.63 4.80 -13.75
CA VAL A 169 5.68 4.65 -12.62
C VAL A 169 4.68 3.51 -12.82
N HIS A 170 4.27 3.27 -14.07
CA HIS A 170 3.34 2.20 -14.43
C HIS A 170 3.85 0.79 -14.10
N LYS A 171 5.16 0.62 -13.91
CA LYS A 171 5.72 -0.67 -13.50
C LYS A 171 5.14 -1.16 -12.17
N TYR A 172 4.73 -0.26 -11.28
CA TYR A 172 4.15 -0.60 -9.98
C TYR A 172 2.69 -1.07 -10.07
N LEU A 173 2.03 -0.94 -11.23
CA LEU A 173 0.66 -1.41 -11.42
C LEU A 173 0.54 -2.93 -11.23
N ASP A 174 1.65 -3.68 -11.38
CA ASP A 174 1.67 -5.11 -11.09
C ASP A 174 1.35 -5.41 -9.61
N LEU A 175 1.95 -4.68 -8.68
CA LEU A 175 1.70 -4.77 -7.24
C LEU A 175 0.38 -4.12 -6.84
N ILE A 176 0.09 -2.93 -7.38
CA ILE A 176 -1.16 -2.21 -7.05
C ILE A 176 -2.38 -3.05 -7.48
N MET A 177 -2.33 -3.71 -8.64
CA MET A 177 -3.41 -4.61 -9.08
C MET A 177 -3.66 -5.76 -8.11
N LEU A 178 -2.63 -6.31 -7.46
CA LEU A 178 -2.82 -7.36 -6.45
C LEU A 178 -3.58 -6.83 -5.23
N GLY A 179 -3.26 -5.61 -4.79
CA GLY A 179 -3.99 -4.92 -3.73
C GLY A 179 -5.45 -4.69 -4.10
N VAL A 180 -5.70 -4.00 -5.22
CA VAL A 180 -7.05 -3.72 -5.73
C VAL A 180 -7.86 -5.02 -5.91
N SER A 181 -7.27 -6.06 -6.49
CA SER A 181 -8.00 -7.31 -6.74
C SER A 181 -8.33 -8.08 -5.46
N SER A 182 -7.57 -7.86 -4.38
CA SER A 182 -7.79 -8.55 -3.10
C SER A 182 -9.03 -8.06 -2.35
N THR A 183 -9.43 -6.79 -2.55
CA THR A 183 -10.61 -6.18 -1.90
C THR A 183 -11.88 -6.29 -2.75
N LYS A 184 -11.76 -6.75 -4.00
CA LYS A 184 -12.87 -6.96 -4.94
C LYS A 184 -13.79 -5.72 -5.08
N PRO A 185 -13.24 -4.51 -5.33
CA PRO A 185 -14.05 -3.32 -5.53
C PRO A 185 -14.81 -3.42 -6.86
N PRO A 186 -15.76 -2.49 -7.12
CA PRO A 186 -16.42 -2.40 -8.42
C PRO A 186 -15.39 -2.35 -9.58
N TYR A 187 -15.53 -3.26 -10.54
CA TYR A 187 -14.66 -3.36 -11.72
C TYR A 187 -15.05 -2.33 -12.79
N VAL A 188 -14.87 -1.05 -12.46
CA VAL A 188 -15.20 0.12 -13.29
C VAL A 188 -14.14 1.20 -13.12
N GLY A 189 -14.14 2.21 -14.00
CA GLY A 189 -13.28 3.39 -13.88
C GLY A 189 -11.79 3.05 -13.68
N GLU A 190 -11.16 3.71 -12.71
CA GLU A 190 -9.73 3.54 -12.44
C GLU A 190 -9.38 2.14 -11.92
N ASN A 191 -10.28 1.48 -11.17
CA ASN A 191 -10.04 0.11 -10.69
C ASN A 191 -9.93 -0.87 -11.87
N LYS A 192 -10.82 -0.75 -12.86
CA LYS A 192 -10.75 -1.55 -14.09
C LYS A 192 -9.43 -1.32 -14.82
N PHE A 193 -9.03 -0.06 -15.00
CA PHE A 193 -7.76 0.28 -15.64
C PHE A 193 -6.57 -0.34 -14.89
N ILE A 194 -6.52 -0.17 -13.56
CA ILE A 194 -5.45 -0.70 -12.72
C ILE A 194 -5.33 -2.22 -12.89
N VAL A 195 -6.46 -2.93 -12.87
CA VAL A 195 -6.45 -4.39 -12.99
C VAL A 195 -5.97 -4.84 -14.38
N GLU A 196 -6.47 -4.22 -15.45
CA GLU A 196 -6.07 -4.56 -16.83
C GLU A 196 -4.60 -4.25 -17.09
N GLN A 197 -4.12 -3.09 -16.65
CA GLN A 197 -2.72 -2.71 -16.80
C GLN A 197 -1.79 -3.51 -15.88
N GLY A 198 -2.19 -3.79 -14.65
CA GLY A 198 -1.41 -4.62 -13.75
C GLY A 198 -1.24 -6.05 -14.26
N LEU A 199 -2.29 -6.64 -14.84
CA LEU A 199 -2.20 -7.95 -15.50
C LEU A 199 -1.32 -7.93 -16.75
N TYR A 200 -1.26 -6.81 -17.46
CA TYR A 200 -0.28 -6.64 -18.53
C TYR A 200 1.14 -6.59 -17.95
N HIS A 201 1.41 -5.68 -17.00
CA HIS A 201 2.73 -5.41 -16.46
C HIS A 201 3.32 -6.57 -15.65
N ILE A 202 2.51 -7.33 -14.91
CA ILE A 202 2.98 -8.45 -14.10
C ILE A 202 3.70 -9.53 -14.92
N ASN A 203 3.36 -9.67 -16.20
CA ASN A 203 3.98 -10.64 -17.11
C ASN A 203 5.33 -10.17 -17.67
N PHE A 204 5.68 -8.90 -17.45
CA PHE A 204 6.96 -8.29 -17.84
C PHE A 204 7.68 -7.68 -16.62
N THR A 205 7.25 -8.05 -15.42
CA THR A 205 7.75 -7.47 -14.18
C THR A 205 9.23 -7.80 -13.96
N ASN A 206 9.95 -6.89 -13.31
CA ASN A 206 11.28 -7.15 -12.76
C ASN A 206 11.25 -7.45 -11.26
N ASN A 207 10.08 -7.49 -10.64
CA ASN A 207 9.92 -7.82 -9.23
C ASN A 207 10.22 -9.31 -9.00
N TYR A 208 11.24 -9.62 -8.19
CA TYR A 208 11.63 -11.00 -7.91
C TYR A 208 10.54 -11.79 -7.19
N GLY A 209 9.77 -11.15 -6.32
CA GLY A 209 8.63 -11.77 -5.64
C GLY A 209 7.56 -12.25 -6.62
N LEU A 210 7.19 -11.40 -7.58
CA LEU A 210 6.20 -11.76 -8.61
C LEU A 210 6.71 -12.85 -9.55
N LYS A 211 8.00 -12.80 -9.93
CA LYS A 211 8.63 -13.88 -10.70
C LYS A 211 8.62 -15.21 -9.93
N ALA A 212 8.94 -15.17 -8.64
CA ALA A 212 8.91 -16.34 -7.76
C ALA A 212 7.49 -16.92 -7.62
N LEU A 213 6.46 -16.07 -7.50
CA LEU A 213 5.06 -16.50 -7.45
C LEU A 213 4.66 -17.29 -8.70
N ALA A 214 4.96 -16.76 -9.89
CA ALA A 214 4.70 -17.45 -11.15
C ALA A 214 5.46 -18.79 -11.23
N LYS A 215 6.75 -18.79 -10.88
CA LYS A 215 7.61 -19.99 -10.89
C LYS A 215 7.10 -21.09 -9.96
N VAL A 216 6.81 -20.77 -8.70
CA VAL A 216 6.36 -21.75 -7.69
C VAL A 216 4.96 -22.29 -8.01
N ASN A 217 4.10 -21.45 -8.59
CA ASN A 217 2.79 -21.86 -9.08
C ASN A 217 2.85 -22.61 -10.42
N LYS A 218 4.03 -22.74 -11.04
CA LYS A 218 4.23 -23.33 -12.38
C LYS A 218 3.41 -22.64 -13.47
N GLU A 219 3.18 -21.35 -13.29
CA GLU A 219 2.43 -20.51 -14.23
C GLU A 219 3.38 -19.82 -15.19
N LYS A 220 3.15 -20.00 -16.50
CA LYS A 220 3.91 -19.28 -17.54
C LYS A 220 3.49 -17.81 -17.65
N LYS A 221 2.24 -17.53 -17.33
CA LYS A 221 1.63 -16.19 -17.44
C LYS A 221 0.58 -16.02 -16.35
N ILE A 222 0.56 -14.87 -15.70
CA ILE A 222 -0.53 -14.49 -14.79
C ILE A 222 -1.63 -13.81 -15.61
N THR A 223 -2.87 -14.27 -15.44
CA THR A 223 -4.06 -13.86 -16.20
C THR A 223 -5.26 -13.79 -15.25
N PHE A 224 -6.39 -13.25 -15.74
CA PHE A 224 -7.66 -13.29 -15.00
C PHE A 224 -8.08 -14.71 -14.54
N LYS A 225 -7.64 -15.77 -15.24
CA LYS A 225 -8.02 -17.15 -14.88
C LYS A 225 -7.31 -17.67 -13.63
N ASN A 226 -6.06 -17.23 -13.38
CA ASN A 226 -5.22 -17.78 -12.31
C ASN A 226 -4.83 -16.73 -11.26
N ILE A 227 -5.20 -15.45 -11.42
CA ILE A 227 -4.87 -14.39 -10.45
C ILE A 227 -5.41 -14.69 -9.05
N ASN A 228 -6.61 -15.26 -8.94
CA ASN A 228 -7.19 -15.60 -7.64
C ASN A 228 -6.33 -16.59 -6.85
N MET A 229 -5.68 -17.54 -7.52
CA MET A 229 -4.73 -18.46 -6.87
C MET A 229 -3.51 -17.71 -6.32
N ILE A 230 -2.98 -16.74 -7.08
CA ILE A 230 -1.86 -15.90 -6.65
C ILE A 230 -2.25 -15.03 -5.44
N LEU A 231 -3.43 -14.42 -5.47
CA LEU A 231 -3.98 -13.66 -4.34
C LEU A 231 -4.15 -14.57 -3.11
N GLU A 232 -4.69 -15.77 -3.32
CA GLU A 232 -4.83 -16.78 -2.28
C GLU A 232 -3.48 -17.20 -1.69
N ASP A 233 -2.39 -17.24 -2.44
CA ASP A 233 -1.03 -17.55 -1.97
C ASP A 233 -0.39 -16.34 -1.23
N LEU A 234 -0.81 -15.11 -1.52
CA LEU A 234 -0.31 -13.87 -0.93
C LEU A 234 -1.03 -13.39 0.34
N MET A 235 -2.36 -13.49 0.39
CA MET A 235 -3.17 -12.95 1.49
C MET A 235 -2.80 -13.55 2.86
N PRO A 236 -2.31 -12.77 3.83
CA PRO A 236 -2.06 -13.28 5.17
C PRO A 236 -3.34 -13.89 5.75
N SER A 237 -3.26 -15.11 6.29
CA SER A 237 -4.42 -15.77 6.87
C SER A 237 -4.81 -15.06 8.17
N SER A 238 -6.01 -14.47 8.22
CA SER A 238 -6.54 -13.78 9.40
C SER A 238 -6.64 -14.68 10.64
N ASN A 239 -6.78 -15.99 10.43
CA ASN A 239 -6.84 -17.01 11.48
C ASN A 239 -5.45 -17.50 11.92
N SER A 240 -4.36 -16.99 11.33
CA SER A 240 -3.00 -17.35 11.74
C SER A 240 -2.54 -16.48 12.90
N PRO A 241 -1.95 -17.04 13.98
CA PRO A 241 -1.27 -16.24 14.99
C PRO A 241 -0.05 -15.49 14.41
N ARG A 242 0.40 -15.86 13.21
CA ARG A 242 1.51 -15.22 12.48
C ARG A 242 1.06 -14.19 11.46
N VAL A 243 -0.20 -13.75 11.48
CA VAL A 243 -0.75 -12.83 10.46
C VAL A 243 0.13 -11.60 10.25
N LEU A 244 0.65 -10.98 11.32
CA LEU A 244 1.52 -9.80 11.21
C LEU A 244 2.91 -10.15 10.66
N ASP A 245 3.50 -11.24 11.12
CA ASP A 245 4.80 -11.72 10.60
C ASP A 245 4.69 -12.01 9.10
N ASN A 246 3.64 -12.71 8.70
CA ASN A 246 3.39 -13.05 7.30
C ASN A 246 3.13 -11.80 6.46
N SER A 247 2.46 -10.80 7.01
CA SER A 247 2.26 -9.53 6.33
C SER A 247 3.58 -8.82 6.06
N ARG A 248 4.48 -8.79 7.05
CA ARG A 248 5.84 -8.25 6.90
C ARG A 248 6.66 -9.07 5.90
N ILE A 249 6.53 -10.38 5.92
CA ILE A 249 7.15 -11.30 4.95
C ILE A 249 6.61 -11.04 3.53
N THR A 250 5.33 -10.72 3.36
CA THR A 250 4.77 -10.36 2.06
C THR A 250 5.28 -8.99 1.58
N VAL A 251 5.47 -8.01 2.48
CA VAL A 251 6.18 -6.76 2.12
C VAL A 251 7.61 -7.08 1.68
N GLU A 252 8.34 -7.95 2.42
CA GLU A 252 9.68 -8.39 2.03
C GLU A 252 9.68 -9.06 0.64
N LEU A 253 8.70 -9.92 0.36
CA LEU A 253 8.53 -10.56 -0.95
C LEU A 253 8.43 -9.53 -2.08
N PHE A 254 7.65 -8.48 -1.88
CA PHE A 254 7.45 -7.43 -2.88
C PHE A 254 8.63 -6.47 -3.00
N THR A 255 9.51 -6.41 -2.01
CA THR A 255 10.57 -5.39 -1.93
C THR A 255 11.99 -5.96 -2.03
N THR A 256 12.16 -7.28 -1.93
CA THR A 256 13.47 -7.94 -1.93
C THR A 256 14.18 -7.83 -3.29
N SER A 257 15.50 -7.66 -3.22
CA SER A 257 16.42 -7.71 -4.36
C SER A 257 17.11 -9.08 -4.51
N ASN A 258 16.67 -10.09 -3.75
CA ASN A 258 17.24 -11.45 -3.79
C ASN A 258 16.21 -12.46 -4.33
N ILE A 259 16.53 -13.07 -5.48
CA ILE A 259 15.65 -14.03 -6.16
C ILE A 259 15.44 -15.34 -5.37
N ASP A 260 16.48 -15.84 -4.71
CA ASP A 260 16.38 -17.06 -3.89
C ASP A 260 15.53 -16.81 -2.65
N ARG A 261 15.71 -15.64 -2.03
CA ARG A 261 14.89 -15.21 -0.89
C ARG A 261 13.42 -15.08 -1.28
N ALA A 262 13.12 -14.49 -2.44
CA ALA A 262 11.76 -14.43 -2.96
C ALA A 262 11.15 -15.83 -3.12
N GLU A 263 11.87 -16.79 -3.70
CA GLU A 263 11.39 -18.17 -3.83
C GLU A 263 11.18 -18.88 -2.49
N GLN A 264 12.05 -18.63 -1.51
CA GLN A 264 11.89 -19.15 -0.15
C GLN A 264 10.61 -18.62 0.51
N ILE A 265 10.37 -17.31 0.41
CA ILE A 265 9.18 -16.67 0.98
C ILE A 265 7.90 -17.25 0.36
N VAL A 266 7.84 -17.37 -0.97
CA VAL A 266 6.65 -17.93 -1.65
C VAL A 266 6.38 -19.37 -1.19
N LYS A 267 7.41 -20.20 -1.11
CA LYS A 267 7.28 -21.59 -0.62
C LYS A 267 6.80 -21.62 0.83
N TYR A 268 7.30 -20.72 1.69
CA TYR A 268 6.87 -20.60 3.08
C TYR A 268 5.38 -20.22 3.18
N LEU A 269 4.96 -19.12 2.55
CA LEU A 269 3.57 -18.63 2.60
C LEU A 269 2.58 -19.71 2.11
N LYS A 270 2.93 -20.40 1.03
CA LYS A 270 2.11 -21.48 0.47
C LYS A 270 2.02 -22.70 1.40
N LYS A 271 3.13 -23.09 2.03
CA LYS A 271 3.16 -24.19 3.01
C LYS A 271 2.28 -23.86 4.21
N GLU A 272 2.40 -22.65 4.75
CA GLU A 272 1.61 -22.22 5.90
C GLU A 272 0.11 -22.27 5.62
N LYS A 273 -0.32 -21.77 4.46
CA LYS A 273 -1.74 -21.83 4.06
C LYS A 273 -2.28 -23.24 3.97
N LYS A 274 -1.48 -24.17 3.45
CA LYS A 274 -1.84 -25.58 3.42
C LYS A 274 -2.04 -26.14 4.83
N LEU A 275 -1.18 -25.78 5.78
CA LEU A 275 -1.29 -26.21 7.18
C LEU A 275 -2.54 -25.64 7.86
N ILE A 276 -2.81 -24.35 7.68
CA ILE A 276 -4.01 -23.70 8.25
C ILE A 276 -5.30 -24.35 7.70
N LYS A 277 -5.36 -24.62 6.38
CA LYS A 277 -6.51 -25.32 5.76
C LYS A 277 -6.72 -26.73 6.32
N LEU A 278 -5.68 -27.39 6.85
CA LEU A 278 -5.77 -28.70 7.50
C LEU A 278 -6.24 -28.62 8.96
N CYS A 279 -5.92 -27.53 9.68
CA CYS A 279 -6.33 -27.35 11.07
C CYS A 279 -7.79 -26.88 11.25
N ILE A 280 -8.43 -26.39 10.19
CA ILE A 280 -9.82 -25.90 10.20
C ILE A 280 -10.81 -27.01 9.77
N LYS A 281 -10.32 -28.17 9.30
CA LYS A 281 -11.12 -29.35 9.00
C LYS A 281 -11.14 -30.31 10.18
#